data_AF-A0A927CJ20-F1
#
_entry.id   AF-A0A927CJ20-F1
#
_cell.length_a   1.000
_cell.length_b   1.000
_cell.length_c   1.000
_cell.angle_alpha   90.00
_cell.angle_beta   90.00
_cell.angle_gamma   90.00
#
_symmetry.space_group_name_H-M   'P 1'
#
loop_
_entity.id
_entity.type
_entity.pdbx_description
1 polymer ?
#
loop_
_entity_poly.entity_id
_entity_poly.type
_entity_poly.pdbx_seq_one_letter_code
_entity_poly.pdbx_strand_id
1 'polypeptide(L)'
;METLLQRLNQLSSELVSNLRGSVLEEIDAYMEERDRIFAELERLGPPSSSQVAEHRQQVERLFAMDRIIIGRMTELRDEANREIDKLNKGKRSKMLYESSYGDDSLFFDRKR
;
A
#
# COMPACT_ATOMS: atom_id res chain seq x y z
N MET A 1 -28.66 4.56 -2.18
CA MET A 1 -27.43 5.30 -2.51
C MET A 1 -26.90 6.04 -1.30
N GLU A 2 -27.66 6.96 -0.70
CA GLU A 2 -27.29 7.70 0.52
C GLU A 2 -26.63 6.83 1.62
N THR A 3 -27.32 5.77 2.06
CA THR A 3 -26.80 4.86 3.10
C THR A 3 -25.47 4.20 2.72
N LEU A 4 -25.28 3.84 1.44
CA LEU A 4 -24.04 3.25 0.94
C LEU A 4 -22.90 4.27 0.94
N LEU A 5 -23.18 5.51 0.54
CA LEU A 5 -22.20 6.60 0.56
C LEU A 5 -21.82 7.00 2.00
N GLN A 6 -22.78 7.02 2.93
CA GLN A 6 -22.52 7.23 4.35
C GLN A 6 -21.62 6.12 4.92
N ARG A 7 -21.94 4.86 4.61
CA ARG A 7 -21.15 3.71 5.04
C ARG A 7 -19.73 3.75 4.48
N LEU A 8 -19.59 4.09 3.20
CA LEU A 8 -18.28 4.24 2.56
C LEU A 8 -17.48 5.39 3.19
N ASN A 9 -18.13 6.53 3.49
CA ASN A 9 -17.47 7.64 4.17
C ASN A 9 -16.99 7.25 5.57
N GLN A 10 -17.83 6.53 6.32
CA GLN A 10 -17.46 6.06 7.65
C GLN A 10 -16.28 5.09 7.58
N LEU A 11 -16.36 4.09 6.70
CA LEU A 11 -15.30 3.10 6.47
C LEU A 11 -13.96 3.76 6.10
N SER A 12 -13.97 4.70 5.15
CA SER A 12 -12.76 5.44 4.76
C SER A 12 -12.25 6.36 5.88
N SER A 13 -13.15 6.98 6.66
CA SER A 13 -12.74 7.84 7.78
C SER A 13 -12.12 7.06 8.92
N GLU A 14 -12.63 5.87 9.22
CA GLU A 14 -12.07 4.97 10.23
C GLU A 14 -10.64 4.57 9.85
N LEU A 15 -10.44 4.13 8.59
CA LEU A 15 -9.11 3.82 8.10
C LEU A 15 -8.19 5.04 8.18
N VAL A 16 -8.61 6.22 7.69
CA VAL A 16 -7.80 7.44 7.75
C VAL A 16 -7.39 7.80 9.18
N SER A 17 -8.29 7.63 10.15
CA SER A 17 -8.02 7.95 11.56
C SER A 17 -6.89 7.10 12.17
N ASN A 18 -6.74 5.85 11.72
CA ASN A 18 -5.77 4.88 12.23
C ASN A 18 -4.72 4.45 11.21
N LEU A 19 -4.64 5.14 10.06
CA LEU A 19 -3.88 4.72 8.88
C LEU A 19 -2.39 4.45 9.12
N ARG A 20 -1.79 5.11 10.11
CA ARG A 20 -0.38 4.90 10.50
C ARG A 20 -0.15 3.65 11.33
N GLY A 21 -1.16 3.24 12.10
CA GLY A 21 -1.13 2.07 12.96
C GLY A 21 -1.75 0.82 12.32
N SER A 22 -2.44 0.99 11.20
CA SER A 22 -3.13 -0.13 10.55
C SER A 22 -2.18 -1.21 10.06
N VAL A 23 -2.53 -2.44 10.41
CA VAL A 23 -1.85 -3.65 9.94
C VAL A 23 -2.40 -4.08 8.59
N LEU A 24 -1.71 -4.99 7.91
CA LEU A 24 -2.09 -5.45 6.57
C LEU A 24 -3.51 -6.03 6.55
N GLU A 25 -3.86 -6.80 7.57
CA GLU A 25 -5.16 -7.45 7.70
C GLU A 25 -6.30 -6.43 7.80
N GLU A 26 -6.08 -5.28 8.44
CA GLU A 26 -7.08 -4.20 8.52
C GLU A 26 -7.24 -3.49 7.18
N ILE A 27 -6.15 -3.32 6.43
CA ILE A 27 -6.18 -2.74 5.08
C ILE A 27 -6.90 -3.69 4.12
N ASP A 28 -6.66 -4.99 4.21
CA ASP A 28 -7.34 -6.01 3.40
C ASP A 28 -8.84 -6.03 3.72
N ALA A 29 -9.21 -6.02 5.00
CA ALA A 29 -10.62 -5.94 5.41
C ALA A 29 -11.31 -4.66 4.90
N TYR A 30 -10.60 -3.52 4.93
CA TYR A 30 -11.09 -2.27 4.34
C TYR A 30 -11.33 -2.40 2.83
N MET A 31 -10.38 -2.98 2.09
CA MET A 31 -10.50 -3.20 0.65
C MET A 31 -11.68 -4.10 0.30
N GLU A 32 -11.84 -5.22 1.00
CA GLU A 32 -12.96 -6.14 0.78
C GLU A 32 -14.30 -5.45 1.01
N GLU A 33 -14.44 -4.70 2.11
CA GLU A 33 -15.70 -4.03 2.42
C GLU A 33 -15.99 -2.88 1.47
N ARG A 34 -14.96 -2.13 1.07
CA ARG A 34 -15.06 -1.10 0.03
C ARG A 34 -15.59 -1.70 -1.27
N ASP A 35 -15.02 -2.81 -1.72
CA ASP A 35 -15.42 -3.47 -2.97
C ASP A 35 -16.87 -3.98 -2.92
N ARG A 36 -17.31 -4.52 -1.77
CA ARG A 36 -18.72 -4.89 -1.56
C ARG A 36 -19.65 -3.68 -1.72
N ILE A 37 -19.31 -2.55 -1.09
CA ILE A 37 -20.12 -1.33 -1.19
C ILE A 37 -20.15 -0.80 -2.62
N PHE A 38 -19.03 -0.84 -3.36
CA PHE A 38 -19.01 -0.45 -4.77
C PHE A 38 -19.87 -1.37 -5.64
N ALA A 39 -19.81 -2.69 -5.44
CA ALA A 39 -20.67 -3.63 -6.15
C ALA A 39 -22.17 -3.37 -5.87
N GLU A 40 -22.53 -2.98 -4.64
CA GLU A 40 -23.90 -2.57 -4.31
C GLU A 40 -24.29 -1.26 -4.98
N LEU A 41 -23.39 -0.27 -5.02
CA LEU A 41 -23.62 1.01 -5.71
C LEU A 41 -23.83 0.81 -7.21
N GLU A 42 -23.04 -0.05 -7.86
CA GLU A 42 -23.16 -0.37 -9.28
C GLU A 42 -24.52 -0.97 -9.63
N ARG A 43 -25.07 -1.81 -8.75
CA ARG A 43 -26.41 -2.41 -8.93
C ARG A 43 -27.56 -1.41 -8.89
N LEU A 44 -27.37 -0.24 -8.26
CA LEU A 44 -28.38 0.81 -8.23
C LEU A 44 -28.51 1.56 -9.57
N GLY A 45 -27.56 1.39 -10.48
CA GLY A 45 -27.52 2.10 -11.76
C GLY A 45 -27.06 3.57 -11.62
N PRO A 46 -26.98 4.29 -12.75
CA PRO A 46 -26.47 5.65 -12.76
C PRO A 46 -27.43 6.60 -12.00
N PRO A 47 -26.89 7.51 -11.16
CA PRO A 47 -27.71 8.47 -10.45
C PRO A 47 -28.32 9.51 -11.40
N SER A 48 -29.52 9.97 -11.07
CA SER A 48 -30.13 11.14 -11.72
C SER A 48 -29.36 12.42 -11.37
N SER A 49 -29.54 13.49 -12.17
CA SER A 49 -28.89 14.78 -11.93
C SER A 49 -29.20 15.36 -10.55
N SER A 50 -30.40 15.13 -10.01
CA SER A 50 -30.78 15.56 -8.66
C SER A 50 -29.98 14.83 -7.59
N GLN A 51 -29.83 13.51 -7.73
CA GLN A 51 -29.04 12.68 -6.80
C GLN A 51 -27.55 13.03 -6.85
N VAL A 52 -27.03 13.36 -8.04
CA VAL A 52 -25.64 13.83 -8.18
C VAL A 52 -25.41 15.12 -7.39
N ALA A 53 -26.34 16.06 -7.44
CA ALA A 53 -26.25 17.30 -6.68
C ALA A 53 -26.34 17.05 -5.17
N GLU A 54 -27.27 16.19 -4.75
CA GLU A 54 -27.50 15.81 -3.35
C GLU A 54 -26.25 15.15 -2.72
N HIS A 55 -25.64 14.20 -3.43
CA HIS A 55 -24.54 13.40 -2.88
C HIS A 55 -23.15 13.99 -3.14
N ARG A 56 -23.04 15.12 -3.86
CA ARG A 56 -21.75 15.71 -4.27
C ARG A 56 -20.76 15.87 -3.11
N GLN A 57 -21.20 16.44 -2.00
CA GLN A 57 -20.34 16.71 -0.85
C GLN A 57 -19.81 15.42 -0.20
N GLN A 58 -20.59 14.34 -0.20
CA GLN A 58 -20.16 13.04 0.31
C GLN A 58 -19.09 12.43 -0.59
N VAL A 59 -19.28 12.52 -1.91
CA VAL A 59 -18.32 12.01 -2.90
C VAL A 59 -17.01 12.81 -2.87
N GLU A 60 -17.08 14.14 -2.72
CA GLU A 60 -15.89 14.98 -2.59
C GLU A 60 -15.07 14.65 -1.33
N ARG A 61 -15.74 14.37 -0.20
CA ARG A 61 -15.08 13.90 1.03
C ARG A 61 -14.39 12.55 0.84
N LEU A 62 -15.03 11.61 0.14
CA LEU A 62 -14.41 10.33 -0.22
C LEU A 62 -13.13 10.54 -1.03
N PHE A 63 -13.17 11.38 -2.06
CA PHE A 63 -11.97 11.68 -2.85
C PHE A 63 -10.83 12.29 -2.03
N ALA A 64 -11.15 13.13 -1.04
CA ALA A 64 -10.14 13.70 -0.16
C ALA A 64 -9.48 12.61 0.71
N MET A 65 -10.27 11.68 1.25
CA MET A 65 -9.75 10.56 2.05
C MET A 65 -8.97 9.55 1.20
N ASP A 66 -9.45 9.23 0.00
CA ASP A 66 -8.76 8.34 -0.94
C ASP A 66 -7.35 8.86 -1.28
N ARG A 67 -7.19 10.18 -1.45
CA ARG A 67 -5.85 10.78 -1.66
C ARG A 67 -4.92 10.55 -0.48
N ILE A 68 -5.42 10.63 0.75
CA ILE A 68 -4.63 10.38 1.96
C ILE A 68 -4.20 8.91 2.01
N ILE A 69 -5.15 7.99 1.77
CA ILE A 69 -4.89 6.54 1.79
C ILE A 69 -3.87 6.17 0.71
N ILE A 70 -4.05 6.62 -0.53
CA ILE A 70 -3.11 6.36 -1.65
C ILE A 70 -1.73 6.95 -1.36
N GLY A 71 -1.67 8.15 -0.78
CA GLY A 71 -0.43 8.77 -0.35
C GLY A 71 0.36 7.87 0.60
N ARG A 72 -0.30 7.34 1.63
CA ARG A 72 0.35 6.43 2.58
C ARG A 72 0.79 5.11 1.93
N MET A 73 -0.05 4.51 1.10
CA MET A 73 0.30 3.26 0.41
C MET A 73 1.52 3.46 -0.52
N THR A 74 1.61 4.63 -1.15
CA THR A 74 2.76 5.02 -1.98
C THR A 74 4.03 5.13 -1.14
N GLU A 75 3.97 5.80 0.03
CA GLU A 75 5.11 5.91 0.94
C GLU A 75 5.62 4.53 1.39
N LEU A 76 4.72 3.63 1.79
CA LEU A 76 5.04 2.27 2.22
C LEU A 76 5.70 1.46 1.11
N ARG A 77 5.15 1.52 -0.10
CA ARG A 77 5.73 0.88 -1.29
C ARG A 77 7.14 1.40 -1.56
N ASP A 78 7.33 2.71 -1.51
CA ASP A 78 8.62 3.32 -1.79
C ASP A 78 9.66 3.00 -0.70
N GLU A 79 9.23 2.88 0.56
CA GLU A 79 10.06 2.39 1.67
C GLU A 79 10.49 0.94 1.46
N ALA A 80 9.56 0.04 1.14
CA ALA A 80 9.86 -1.35 0.87
C ALA A 80 10.87 -1.50 -0.29
N ASN A 81 10.68 -0.75 -1.38
CA ASN A 81 11.60 -0.75 -2.51
C ASN A 81 13.02 -0.31 -2.11
N ARG A 82 13.15 0.73 -1.28
CA ARG A 82 14.46 1.19 -0.77
C ARG A 82 15.16 0.12 0.05
N GLU A 83 14.43 -0.60 0.91
CA GLU A 83 15.03 -1.67 1.71
C GLU A 83 15.44 -2.88 0.87
N ILE A 84 14.62 -3.27 -0.12
CA ILE A 84 14.98 -4.32 -1.09
C ILE A 84 16.26 -3.94 -1.85
N ASP A 85 16.39 -2.68 -2.29
CA ASP A 85 17.58 -2.20 -3.00
C ASP A 85 18.83 -2.22 -2.13
N LYS A 86 18.72 -1.86 -0.84
CA LYS A 86 19.82 -1.99 0.13
C LYS A 86 20.27 -3.44 0.27
N LEU A 87 19.33 -4.38 0.40
CA LEU A 87 19.64 -5.81 0.49
C LEU A 87 20.34 -6.32 -0.77
N ASN A 88 19.87 -5.90 -1.95
CA ASN A 88 20.47 -6.29 -3.23
C ASN A 88 21.90 -5.74 -3.38
N LYS A 89 22.14 -4.49 -2.98
CA LYS A 89 23.49 -3.89 -2.94
C LYS A 89 24.40 -4.61 -1.95
N GLY A 90 23.90 -4.94 -0.76
CA GLY A 90 24.64 -5.72 0.24
C GLY A 90 25.07 -7.10 -0.28
N LYS A 91 24.15 -7.83 -0.94
CA LYS A 91 24.45 -9.12 -1.58
C LYS A 91 25.54 -8.99 -2.66
N ARG A 92 25.47 -7.98 -3.52
CA ARG A 92 26.49 -7.72 -4.56
C ARG A 92 27.85 -7.40 -3.94
N SER A 93 27.88 -6.56 -2.91
CA SER A 93 29.13 -6.23 -2.18
C SER A 93 29.75 -7.49 -1.57
N LYS A 94 28.93 -8.32 -0.90
CA LYS A 94 29.40 -9.59 -0.31
C LYS A 94 29.98 -10.54 -1.37
N MET A 95 29.33 -10.68 -2.52
CA MET A 95 29.84 -11.51 -3.63
C MET A 95 31.18 -11.02 -4.19
N LEU A 96 31.39 -9.70 -4.30
CA LEU A 96 32.67 -9.13 -4.77
C LEU A 96 33.81 -9.36 -3.77
N TYR A 97 33.53 -9.23 -2.47
CA TYR A 97 34.51 -9.56 -1.44
C TYR A 97 34.79 -11.07 -1.40
N GLU A 98 33.77 -11.94 -1.42
CA GLU A 98 33.98 -13.40 -1.42
C GLU A 98 34.69 -13.89 -2.69
N SER A 99 34.44 -13.32 -3.87
CA SER A 99 35.18 -13.68 -5.09
C SER A 99 36.61 -13.13 -5.10
N SER A 100 36.90 -12.04 -4.38
CA SER A 100 38.25 -11.49 -4.21
C SER A 100 39.12 -12.32 -3.26
N TYR A 101 38.52 -13.10 -2.36
CA TYR A 101 39.24 -13.99 -1.43
C TYR A 101 39.32 -15.45 -1.94
N GLY A 102 38.78 -15.74 -3.13
CA GLY A 102 38.57 -17.10 -3.63
C GLY A 102 39.64 -17.68 -4.57
N ASP A 103 40.66 -16.92 -5.00
CA ASP A 103 41.59 -17.41 -6.04
C ASP A 103 43.08 -17.12 -5.82
N ASP A 104 43.49 -16.59 -4.65
CA ASP A 104 44.91 -16.30 -4.39
C ASP A 104 45.39 -16.58 -2.95
N SER A 105 44.76 -17.53 -2.25
CA SER A 105 45.29 -18.06 -0.97
C SER A 105 45.99 -19.40 -1.18
N LEU A 106 47.04 -19.43 -2.01
CA LEU A 106 48.05 -20.49 -2.00
C LEU A 106 49.15 -20.14 -0.97
N PHE A 107 48.78 -20.10 0.31
CA PHE A 107 49.77 -20.21 1.38
C PHE A 107 50.21 -21.67 1.49
N PHE A 108 51.22 -22.05 0.71
CA PHE A 108 51.97 -23.28 0.97
C PHE A 108 52.90 -23.07 2.16
N ASP A 109 52.54 -23.61 3.33
CA ASP A 109 53.52 -23.95 4.36
C ASP A 109 54.27 -25.21 3.87
N ARG A 110 55.44 -25.01 3.23
CA ARG A 110 56.41 -26.09 3.06
C ARG A 110 57.39 -26.04 4.22
N LYS A 111 57.06 -26.79 5.28
CA LYS A 111 58.05 -27.27 6.25
C LYS A 111 58.61 -28.63 5.81
N ARG A 112 59.94 -28.66 5.79
CA ARG A 112 60.90 -29.76 5.58
C ARG A 112 61.35 -30.03 4.15
#